data_AF-A0A7X6WNW1-F1
#
_entry.id   AF-A0A7X6WNW1-F1
#
_cell.length_a   1.000
_cell.length_b   1.000
_cell.length_c   1.000
_cell.angle_alpha   90.00
_cell.angle_beta   90.00
_cell.angle_gamma   90.00
#
_symmetry.space_group_name_H-M   'P 1'
#
loop_
_entity.id
_entity.type
_entity.pdbx_description
1 polymer ?
#
loop_
_entity_poly.entity_id
_entity_poly.type
_entity_poly.pdbx_seq_one_letter_code
_entity_poly.pdbx_strand_id
1 'polypeptide(L)'
;RGLAAQKAKQQKFLELIRQNPEQVLGPSYEGQQVCVICGSSMPVGEEKCSFCESFEQLGDNLARERTYLLEYYFKPRPVDRMSTVEDVWAGLGYRLEFSNKPDAQAIVSVINQPALADKAVDRVVWLANTAPHNPDGSLLTFEEIAAQSTGDHMWGVLRGDVDNLGRVFREGLGQDRSISKIAALSREMSFFFSFIFNQVCLRYRQSVYVIYAGGDDFFLVGAWSDLPTIAAEINREFHRYSSGNPNLTLSCAISIASGMTYPLFKVAHTAGEQLDEQAKTTRMVKGVLHHKDSVCFLGQPFTWGELEEVRQVKNLIKKAIQNEGVAKSLIFLINTAYAEQRQYQQGRYPINRIWRLVYALTRLAARHGQAANTLKELESRLLTSQTMLYANSLYAARWAEKELRTRGD
;
A
#
# COMPACT_ATOMS: atom_id res chain seq x y z
N ARG A 1 -22.14 19.52 12.59
CA ARG A 1 -22.13 18.94 11.22
C ARG A 1 -21.64 17.50 11.19
N GLY A 2 -20.53 17.13 11.84
CA GLY A 2 -20.05 15.72 11.90
C GLY A 2 -21.06 14.71 12.50
N LEU A 3 -21.72 15.06 13.60
CA LEU A 3 -22.76 14.23 14.24
C LEU A 3 -23.95 13.91 13.33
N ALA A 4 -24.41 14.87 12.51
CA ALA A 4 -25.51 14.66 11.58
C ALA A 4 -25.12 13.69 10.45
N ALA A 5 -23.91 13.85 9.90
CA ALA A 5 -23.37 12.93 8.90
C ALA A 5 -23.16 11.51 9.48
N GLN A 6 -22.70 11.41 10.73
CA GLN A 6 -22.54 10.11 11.39
C GLN A 6 -23.89 9.42 11.62
N LYS A 7 -24.91 10.17 12.05
CA LYS A 7 -26.29 9.66 12.16
C LYS A 7 -26.83 9.17 10.82
N ALA A 8 -26.64 9.95 9.75
CA ALA A 8 -27.03 9.55 8.40
C ALA A 8 -26.30 8.28 7.93
N LYS A 9 -25.00 8.14 8.24
CA LYS A 9 -24.21 6.92 7.94
C LYS A 9 -24.70 5.67 8.69
N GLN A 10 -25.37 5.82 9.84
CA GLN A 10 -25.97 4.71 10.58
C GLN A 10 -27.39 4.37 10.09
N GLN A 11 -28.00 5.22 9.28
CA GLN A 11 -29.36 5.08 8.75
C GLN A 11 -29.37 4.98 7.22
N LYS A 12 -28.42 4.24 6.65
CA LYS A 12 -28.29 4.08 5.19
C LYS A 12 -29.56 3.48 4.61
N PHE A 13 -30.03 4.07 3.51
CA PHE A 13 -31.20 3.60 2.75
C PHE A 13 -32.50 3.49 3.57
N LEU A 14 -32.58 4.09 4.76
CA LEU A 14 -33.73 3.91 5.65
C LEU A 14 -35.06 4.34 4.99
N GLU A 15 -35.04 5.39 4.19
CA GLU A 15 -36.22 5.85 3.45
C GLU A 15 -36.65 4.85 2.37
N LEU A 16 -35.68 4.30 1.62
CA LEU A 16 -35.92 3.27 0.60
C LEU A 16 -36.37 1.95 1.22
N ILE A 17 -35.75 1.50 2.31
CA ILE A 17 -36.13 0.29 3.04
C ILE A 17 -37.55 0.44 3.58
N ARG A 18 -37.95 1.62 4.07
CA ARG A 18 -39.32 1.87 4.53
C ARG A 18 -40.36 1.82 3.41
N GLN A 19 -39.99 2.27 2.21
CA GLN A 19 -40.89 2.31 1.06
C GLN A 19 -40.98 0.97 0.34
N ASN A 20 -39.84 0.29 0.17
CA ASN A 20 -39.74 -0.93 -0.61
C ASN A 20 -38.63 -1.85 -0.06
N PRO A 21 -38.88 -2.53 1.08
CA PRO A 21 -37.86 -3.35 1.76
C PRO A 21 -37.27 -4.42 0.85
N GLU A 22 -38.09 -5.06 0.02
CA GLU A 22 -37.67 -6.13 -0.89
C GLU A 22 -36.68 -5.66 -1.96
N GLN A 23 -36.75 -4.39 -2.38
CA GLN A 23 -35.84 -3.84 -3.38
C GLN A 23 -34.41 -3.63 -2.82
N VAL A 24 -34.28 -3.43 -1.51
CA VAL A 24 -32.99 -3.15 -0.85
C VAL A 24 -32.45 -4.39 -0.14
N LEU A 25 -33.33 -5.20 0.44
CA LEU A 25 -32.99 -6.39 1.25
C LEU A 25 -33.15 -7.70 0.48
N GLY A 26 -33.73 -7.68 -0.73
CA GLY A 26 -33.94 -8.85 -1.59
C GLY A 26 -33.31 -8.69 -2.98
N PRO A 27 -33.22 -9.78 -3.76
CA PRO A 27 -33.69 -11.14 -3.46
C PRO A 27 -32.67 -12.01 -2.69
N SER A 28 -33.18 -13.05 -2.03
CA SER A 28 -32.38 -14.18 -1.52
C SER A 28 -31.95 -15.05 -2.71
N TYR A 29 -30.65 -15.13 -2.98
CA TYR A 29 -30.06 -15.78 -4.16
C TYR A 29 -30.06 -17.32 -4.10
N GLU A 30 -31.09 -17.98 -3.57
CA GLU A 30 -31.13 -19.45 -3.55
C GLU A 30 -31.28 -20.01 -4.97
N GLY A 31 -30.23 -20.68 -5.46
CA GLY A 31 -30.23 -21.40 -6.74
C GLY A 31 -29.94 -20.56 -7.99
N GLN A 32 -29.56 -19.29 -7.86
CA GLN A 32 -29.18 -18.44 -8.99
C GLN A 32 -27.67 -18.43 -9.23
N GLN A 33 -27.25 -18.40 -10.49
CA GLN A 33 -25.85 -18.14 -10.86
C GLN A 33 -25.51 -16.67 -10.56
N VAL A 34 -24.35 -16.44 -9.93
CA VAL A 34 -23.90 -15.12 -9.50
C VAL A 34 -22.55 -14.78 -10.11
N CYS A 35 -22.30 -13.48 -10.31
CA CYS A 35 -21.03 -12.95 -10.77
C CYS A 35 -19.92 -13.29 -9.78
N VAL A 36 -18.81 -13.85 -10.27
CA VAL A 36 -17.65 -14.18 -9.42
C VAL A 36 -16.96 -12.95 -8.82
N ILE A 37 -17.20 -11.76 -9.39
CA ILE A 37 -16.59 -10.49 -8.97
C ILE A 37 -17.48 -9.73 -7.98
N CYS A 38 -18.71 -9.40 -8.36
CA CYS A 38 -19.60 -8.55 -7.56
C CYS A 38 -20.71 -9.31 -6.81
N GLY A 39 -20.90 -10.60 -7.09
CA GLY A 39 -21.96 -11.42 -6.48
C GLY A 39 -23.38 -11.10 -6.97
N SER A 40 -23.55 -10.24 -7.98
CA SER A 40 -24.87 -9.96 -8.56
C SER A 40 -25.42 -11.15 -9.35
N SER A 41 -26.75 -11.30 -9.39
CA SER A 41 -27.44 -12.34 -10.18
C SER A 41 -27.21 -12.18 -11.69
N MET A 42 -27.00 -13.30 -12.39
CA MET A 42 -26.66 -13.34 -13.81
C MET A 42 -27.38 -14.46 -14.57
N PRO A 43 -27.51 -14.33 -15.91
CA PRO A 43 -27.92 -15.44 -16.76
C PRO A 43 -27.03 -16.68 -16.58
N VAL A 44 -27.61 -17.86 -16.80
CA VAL A 44 -26.87 -19.13 -16.71
C VAL A 44 -25.89 -19.25 -17.87
N GLY A 45 -24.63 -19.59 -17.56
CA GLY A 45 -23.58 -19.84 -18.57
C GLY A 45 -22.47 -18.79 -18.67
N GLU A 46 -22.55 -17.69 -17.93
CA GLU A 46 -21.52 -16.63 -17.92
C GLU A 46 -20.81 -16.53 -16.57
N GLU A 47 -19.49 -16.26 -16.55
CA GLU A 47 -18.73 -16.12 -15.29
C GLU A 47 -18.77 -14.70 -14.69
N LYS A 48 -19.02 -13.68 -15.52
CA LYS A 48 -18.94 -12.26 -15.18
C LYS A 48 -20.14 -11.50 -15.73
N CYS A 49 -20.61 -10.48 -15.00
CA CYS A 49 -21.75 -9.66 -15.45
C CYS A 49 -21.26 -8.52 -16.35
N SER A 50 -22.15 -8.05 -17.22
CA SER A 50 -21.93 -6.87 -18.06
C SER A 50 -21.46 -5.63 -17.28
N PHE A 51 -21.91 -5.48 -16.03
CA PHE A 51 -21.48 -4.37 -15.18
C PHE A 51 -20.00 -4.47 -14.84
N CYS A 52 -19.53 -5.63 -14.39
CA CYS A 52 -18.11 -5.85 -14.12
C CYS A 52 -17.27 -5.78 -15.40
N GLU A 53 -17.76 -6.31 -16.52
CA GLU A 53 -17.09 -6.19 -17.82
C GLU A 53 -16.92 -4.73 -18.26
N SER A 54 -17.93 -3.86 -18.02
CA SER A 54 -17.81 -2.43 -18.35
C SER A 54 -16.69 -1.73 -17.57
N PHE A 55 -16.40 -2.15 -16.32
CA PHE A 55 -15.25 -1.61 -15.57
C PHE A 55 -13.91 -2.08 -16.11
N GLU A 56 -13.83 -3.30 -16.66
CA GLU A 56 -12.61 -3.80 -17.29
C GLU A 56 -12.32 -3.03 -18.58
N GLN A 57 -13.35 -2.82 -19.41
CA GLN A 57 -13.25 -1.99 -20.61
C GLN A 57 -12.84 -0.56 -20.26
N LEU A 58 -13.41 0.02 -19.20
CA LEU A 58 -13.02 1.33 -18.70
C LEU A 58 -11.54 1.37 -18.28
N GLY A 59 -11.05 0.33 -17.60
CA GLY A 59 -9.65 0.19 -17.21
C GLY A 59 -8.70 0.09 -18.42
N ASP A 60 -9.08 -0.71 -19.42
CA ASP A 60 -8.32 -0.86 -20.67
C ASP A 60 -8.26 0.45 -21.46
N ASN A 61 -9.37 1.20 -21.53
CA ASN A 61 -9.44 2.50 -22.19
C ASN A 61 -8.54 3.52 -21.47
N LEU A 62 -8.58 3.56 -20.13
CA LEU A 62 -7.69 4.41 -19.34
C LEU A 62 -6.20 4.04 -19.54
N ALA A 63 -5.91 2.75 -19.74
CA ALA A 63 -4.56 2.28 -20.00
C ALA A 63 -4.08 2.66 -21.41
N ARG A 64 -4.92 2.60 -22.44
CA ARG A 64 -4.52 2.77 -23.86
C ARG A 64 -4.70 4.20 -24.39
N GLU A 65 -5.71 4.95 -23.94
CA GLU A 65 -6.13 6.23 -24.53
C GLU A 65 -6.02 7.36 -23.49
N ARG A 66 -4.89 8.08 -23.48
CA ARG A 66 -4.49 8.92 -22.33
C ARG A 66 -4.45 10.42 -22.56
N THR A 67 -4.91 10.90 -23.71
CA THR A 67 -4.65 12.31 -24.03
C THR A 67 -5.70 13.21 -23.39
N TYR A 68 -6.99 12.92 -23.59
CA TYR A 68 -8.10 13.75 -23.10
C TYR A 68 -9.16 12.92 -22.39
N LEU A 69 -9.65 13.45 -21.27
CA LEU A 69 -10.90 13.07 -20.62
C LEU A 69 -11.96 14.09 -21.03
N LEU A 70 -12.99 13.63 -21.72
CA LEU A 70 -14.11 14.43 -22.20
C LEU A 70 -15.31 14.23 -21.29
N GLU A 71 -15.82 15.32 -20.70
CA GLU A 71 -17.00 15.31 -19.84
C GLU A 71 -18.17 15.98 -20.56
N TYR A 72 -19.24 15.23 -20.82
CA TYR A 72 -20.48 15.73 -21.41
C TYR A 72 -21.59 15.76 -20.36
N TYR A 73 -22.30 16.88 -20.25
CA TYR A 73 -23.39 17.04 -19.29
C TYR A 73 -24.74 17.16 -20.00
N PHE A 74 -25.75 16.47 -19.46
CA PHE A 74 -27.11 16.48 -19.99
C PHE A 74 -28.13 16.24 -18.87
N LYS A 75 -29.42 16.37 -19.18
CA LYS A 75 -30.48 16.11 -18.21
C LYS A 75 -30.45 14.62 -17.78
N PRO A 76 -30.38 14.30 -16.48
CA PRO A 76 -30.37 12.93 -16.00
C PRO A 76 -31.48 12.09 -16.61
N ARG A 77 -31.12 10.91 -17.12
CA ARG A 77 -32.08 9.94 -17.67
C ARG A 77 -32.33 8.85 -16.62
N PRO A 78 -33.57 8.64 -16.15
CA PRO A 78 -33.87 7.48 -15.32
C PRO A 78 -33.56 6.23 -16.15
N VAL A 79 -32.64 5.40 -15.66
CA VAL A 79 -32.33 4.11 -16.28
C VAL A 79 -33.06 3.05 -15.46
N ASP A 80 -33.90 2.23 -16.10
CA ASP A 80 -34.69 1.20 -15.41
C ASP A 80 -33.80 0.16 -14.73
N ARG A 81 -32.62 -0.11 -15.31
CA ARG A 81 -31.57 -0.97 -14.73
C ARG A 81 -30.20 -0.46 -15.14
N MET A 82 -29.31 -0.24 -14.17
CA MET A 82 -27.91 0.09 -14.44
C MET A 82 -27.14 -1.20 -14.69
N SER A 83 -26.76 -1.43 -15.95
CA SER A 83 -26.04 -2.64 -16.38
C SER A 83 -24.59 -2.36 -16.74
N THR A 84 -24.22 -1.10 -16.93
CA THR A 84 -22.86 -0.65 -17.27
C THR A 84 -22.47 0.57 -16.43
N VAL A 85 -21.18 0.90 -16.39
CA VAL A 85 -20.69 2.13 -15.72
C VAL A 85 -21.22 3.39 -16.43
N GLU A 86 -21.44 3.33 -17.74
CA GLU A 86 -22.02 4.39 -18.54
C GLU A 86 -23.47 4.68 -18.16
N ASP A 87 -24.25 3.64 -17.83
CA ASP A 87 -25.62 3.81 -17.32
C ASP A 87 -25.64 4.58 -16.00
N VAL A 88 -24.64 4.33 -15.14
CA VAL A 88 -24.50 5.04 -13.85
C VAL A 88 -24.25 6.53 -14.10
N TRP A 89 -23.32 6.86 -15.01
CA TRP A 89 -23.04 8.25 -15.37
C TRP A 89 -24.26 8.92 -16.02
N ALA A 90 -24.93 8.24 -16.95
CA ALA A 90 -26.12 8.76 -17.62
C ALA A 90 -27.28 9.01 -16.65
N GLY A 91 -27.44 8.13 -15.65
CA GLY A 91 -28.38 8.30 -14.54
C GLY A 91 -28.09 9.53 -13.68
N LEU A 92 -26.83 9.96 -13.63
CA LEU A 92 -26.39 11.19 -12.94
C LEU A 92 -26.35 12.42 -13.87
N GLY A 93 -26.67 12.26 -15.16
CA GLY A 93 -26.70 13.35 -16.14
C GLY A 93 -25.34 13.73 -16.72
N TYR A 94 -24.39 12.79 -16.76
CA TYR A 94 -23.13 13.01 -17.47
C TYR A 94 -22.65 11.77 -18.21
N ARG A 95 -21.65 11.95 -19.08
CA ARG A 95 -20.93 10.88 -19.79
C ARG A 95 -19.46 11.23 -19.81
N LEU A 96 -18.61 10.24 -19.56
CA LEU A 96 -17.16 10.36 -19.63
C LEU A 96 -16.64 9.57 -20.82
N GLU A 97 -15.73 10.15 -21.57
CA GLU A 97 -15.03 9.47 -22.67
C GLU A 97 -13.54 9.77 -22.62
N PHE A 98 -12.72 8.75 -22.86
CA PHE A 98 -11.29 8.93 -23.12
C PHE A 98 -11.09 9.09 -24.62
N SER A 99 -10.25 10.04 -25.02
CA SER A 99 -10.04 10.35 -26.43
C SER A 99 -8.61 10.84 -26.69
N ASN A 100 -8.15 10.62 -27.92
CA ASN A 100 -6.90 11.18 -28.42
C ASN A 100 -7.08 12.57 -29.07
N LYS A 101 -8.31 13.06 -29.18
CA LYS A 101 -8.64 14.38 -29.73
C LYS A 101 -9.58 15.13 -28.79
N PRO A 102 -9.40 16.46 -28.63
CA PRO A 102 -10.35 17.26 -27.88
C PRO A 102 -11.68 17.36 -28.65
N ASP A 103 -12.76 17.59 -27.92
CA ASP A 103 -14.08 17.90 -28.47
C ASP A 103 -14.57 19.22 -27.89
N ALA A 104 -14.91 20.17 -28.76
CA ALA A 104 -15.40 21.49 -28.37
C ALA A 104 -16.78 21.46 -27.70
N GLN A 105 -17.52 20.34 -27.77
CA GLN A 105 -18.80 20.14 -27.09
C GLN A 105 -18.66 19.58 -25.66
N ALA A 106 -17.46 19.17 -25.26
CA ALA A 106 -17.17 18.60 -23.95
C ALA A 106 -16.38 19.59 -23.08
N ILE A 107 -16.36 19.34 -21.77
CA ILE A 107 -15.28 19.86 -20.93
C ILE A 107 -14.06 18.96 -21.15
N VAL A 108 -12.95 19.55 -21.58
CA VAL A 108 -11.74 18.83 -21.96
C VAL A 108 -10.73 18.91 -20.80
N SER A 109 -10.50 17.76 -20.18
CA SER A 109 -9.51 17.60 -19.12
C SER A 109 -8.30 16.81 -19.63
N VAL A 110 -7.08 17.21 -19.26
CA VAL A 110 -5.86 16.40 -19.45
C VAL A 110 -5.43 15.79 -18.13
N ILE A 111 -5.01 14.52 -18.16
CA ILE A 111 -4.58 13.80 -16.95
C ILE A 111 -3.06 13.77 -16.88
N ASN A 112 -2.52 14.29 -15.78
CA ASN A 112 -1.07 14.33 -15.48
C ASN A 112 -0.19 14.99 -16.55
N GLN A 113 -0.78 15.81 -17.43
CA GLN A 113 -0.07 16.57 -18.44
C GLN A 113 -0.24 18.06 -18.16
N PRO A 114 0.82 18.87 -18.24
CA PRO A 114 0.66 20.30 -18.13
C PRO A 114 -0.13 20.83 -19.34
N ALA A 115 -1.23 21.54 -19.09
CA ALA A 115 -2.07 22.16 -20.13
C ALA A 115 -1.39 23.29 -20.94
N LEU A 116 -0.07 23.46 -20.81
CA LEU A 116 0.65 24.66 -21.23
C LEU A 116 0.69 24.91 -22.75
N ALA A 117 0.25 23.97 -23.60
CA ALA A 117 0.37 24.07 -25.05
C ALA A 117 -0.94 23.97 -25.86
N ASP A 118 -2.02 23.42 -25.31
CA ASP A 118 -3.27 23.21 -26.06
C ASP A 118 -4.40 24.12 -25.56
N LYS A 119 -4.86 25.01 -26.45
CA LYS A 119 -5.99 25.93 -26.18
C LYS A 119 -7.32 25.21 -26.04
N ALA A 120 -7.41 23.94 -26.44
CA ALA A 120 -8.60 23.14 -26.32
C ALA A 120 -8.77 22.50 -24.93
N VAL A 121 -7.84 22.73 -23.99
CA VAL A 121 -7.88 22.12 -22.65
C VAL A 121 -8.47 23.09 -21.64
N ASP A 122 -9.56 22.68 -20.99
CA ASP A 122 -10.21 23.46 -19.93
C ASP A 122 -9.56 23.25 -18.56
N ARG A 123 -9.10 22.02 -18.29
CA ARG A 123 -8.67 21.61 -16.94
C ARG A 123 -7.48 20.65 -16.96
N VAL A 124 -6.60 20.79 -15.97
CA VAL A 124 -5.58 19.78 -15.65
C VAL A 124 -6.07 18.98 -14.45
N VAL A 125 -6.08 17.66 -14.60
CA VAL A 125 -6.39 16.71 -13.53
C VAL A 125 -5.10 16.00 -13.14
N TRP A 126 -4.65 16.23 -11.91
CA TRP A 126 -3.58 15.44 -11.31
C TRP A 126 -4.20 14.23 -10.63
N LEU A 127 -3.74 13.04 -10.98
CA LEU A 127 -4.24 11.78 -10.45
C LEU A 127 -3.08 10.80 -10.26
N ALA A 128 -3.03 10.11 -9.13
CA ALA A 128 -2.11 8.99 -8.99
C ALA A 128 -2.64 7.79 -9.78
N ASN A 129 -2.05 7.56 -10.96
CA ASN A 129 -2.46 6.51 -11.90
C ASN A 129 -1.27 5.67 -12.39
N THR A 130 -0.18 5.63 -11.64
CA THR A 130 0.96 4.78 -11.99
C THR A 130 0.50 3.32 -12.03
N ALA A 131 0.64 2.70 -13.19
CA ALA A 131 0.39 1.27 -13.37
C ALA A 131 1.46 0.66 -14.31
N PRO A 132 1.84 -0.60 -14.10
CA PRO A 132 2.86 -1.26 -14.91
C PRO A 132 2.26 -1.77 -16.22
N HIS A 133 2.99 -1.60 -17.32
CA HIS A 133 2.55 -1.98 -18.65
C HIS A 133 3.54 -2.90 -19.34
N ASN A 134 3.00 -3.89 -20.05
CA ASN A 134 3.74 -4.76 -20.95
C ASN A 134 4.22 -3.96 -22.17
N PRO A 135 5.21 -4.47 -22.93
CA PRO A 135 5.69 -3.80 -24.15
C PRO A 135 4.61 -3.55 -25.21
N ASP A 136 3.52 -4.34 -25.19
CA ASP A 136 2.36 -4.20 -26.07
C ASP A 136 1.33 -3.16 -25.59
N GLY A 137 1.54 -2.54 -24.42
CA GLY A 137 0.65 -1.55 -23.83
C GLY A 137 -0.46 -2.12 -22.94
N SER A 138 -0.55 -3.45 -22.77
CA SER A 138 -1.44 -4.07 -21.78
C SER A 138 -0.94 -3.87 -20.34
N LEU A 139 -1.82 -3.95 -19.35
CA LEU A 139 -1.44 -3.87 -17.93
C LEU A 139 -0.77 -5.18 -17.48
N LEU A 140 0.23 -5.08 -16.60
CA LEU A 140 0.82 -6.27 -15.99
C LEU A 140 -0.17 -6.93 -15.04
N THR A 141 -0.21 -8.27 -15.05
CA THR A 141 -0.95 -9.07 -14.06
C THR A 141 -0.23 -9.10 -12.71
N PHE A 142 -0.90 -9.59 -11.66
CA PHE A 142 -0.25 -9.77 -10.35
C PHE A 142 0.88 -10.81 -10.40
N GLU A 143 0.77 -11.83 -11.24
CA GLU A 143 1.83 -12.78 -11.54
C GLU A 143 3.07 -12.10 -12.12
N GLU A 144 2.87 -11.18 -13.07
CA GLU A 144 3.95 -10.46 -13.73
C GLU A 144 4.60 -9.42 -12.80
N ILE A 145 3.79 -8.71 -11.99
CA ILE A 145 4.28 -7.82 -10.94
C ILE A 145 5.10 -8.62 -9.91
N ALA A 146 4.60 -9.77 -9.47
CA ALA A 146 5.29 -10.63 -8.52
C ALA A 146 6.64 -11.12 -9.05
N ALA A 147 6.75 -11.38 -10.36
CA ALA A 147 8.00 -11.77 -11.01
C ALA A 147 9.06 -10.66 -11.03
N GLN A 148 8.69 -9.39 -10.82
CA GLN A 148 9.65 -8.29 -10.64
C GLN A 148 10.28 -8.26 -9.24
N SER A 149 9.81 -9.09 -8.31
CA SER A 149 10.32 -9.11 -6.94
C SER A 149 11.73 -9.71 -6.86
N THR A 150 12.53 -9.16 -5.95
CA THR A 150 13.78 -9.80 -5.53
C THR A 150 13.49 -10.94 -4.55
N GLY A 151 13.87 -12.16 -4.91
CA GLY A 151 13.73 -13.35 -4.07
C GLY A 151 12.42 -14.09 -4.32
N ASP A 152 11.57 -14.22 -3.30
CA ASP A 152 10.23 -14.78 -3.44
C ASP A 152 9.44 -14.02 -4.53
N HIS A 153 8.97 -14.69 -5.58
CA HIS A 153 8.15 -14.07 -6.63
C HIS A 153 6.72 -13.87 -6.11
N MET A 154 6.51 -12.83 -5.32
CA MET A 154 5.24 -12.54 -4.64
C MET A 154 4.84 -11.08 -4.84
N TRP A 155 3.56 -10.82 -4.95
CA TRP A 155 3.06 -9.46 -4.87
C TRP A 155 2.61 -9.15 -3.44
N GLY A 156 2.49 -7.88 -3.13
CA GLY A 156 1.93 -7.39 -1.87
C GLY A 156 1.16 -6.11 -2.08
N VAL A 157 0.59 -5.60 -1.01
CA VAL A 157 -0.09 -4.31 -0.97
C VAL A 157 0.62 -3.40 0.01
N LEU A 158 0.65 -2.12 -0.33
CA LEU A 158 1.03 -1.05 0.58
C LEU A 158 -0.18 -0.14 0.74
N ARG A 159 -0.58 0.05 2.00
CA ARG A 159 -1.63 0.99 2.39
C ARG A 159 -1.04 2.01 3.34
N GLY A 160 -1.41 3.28 3.20
CA GLY A 160 -1.03 4.30 4.15
C GLY A 160 -2.11 5.36 4.33
N ASP A 161 -2.00 6.09 5.44
CA ASP A 161 -2.98 7.08 5.89
C ASP A 161 -2.29 8.16 6.73
N VAL A 162 -2.69 9.42 6.54
CA VAL A 162 -2.15 10.56 7.30
C VAL A 162 -2.63 10.52 8.74
N ASP A 163 -1.69 10.55 9.66
CA ASP A 163 -2.00 10.52 11.07
C ASP A 163 -2.67 11.80 11.54
N ASN A 164 -3.74 11.63 12.32
CA ASN A 164 -4.41 12.71 13.06
C ASN A 164 -4.97 13.84 12.17
N LEU A 165 -5.17 13.61 10.88
CA LEU A 165 -5.57 14.68 9.96
C LEU A 165 -6.87 15.37 10.38
N GLY A 166 -7.87 14.62 10.83
CA GLY A 166 -9.11 15.18 11.36
C GLY A 166 -8.90 16.10 12.57
N ARG A 167 -7.87 15.86 13.40
CA ARG A 167 -7.48 16.75 14.50
C ARG A 167 -6.76 17.99 13.97
N VAL A 168 -5.85 17.84 13.01
CA VAL A 168 -5.16 18.96 12.36
C VAL A 168 -6.14 19.95 11.74
N PHE A 169 -7.17 19.47 11.02
CA PHE A 169 -8.20 20.35 10.46
C PHE A 169 -9.07 21.07 11.51
N ARG A 170 -9.25 20.48 12.69
CA ARG A 170 -10.06 21.07 13.76
C ARG A 170 -9.29 22.07 14.61
N GLU A 171 -8.08 21.70 14.99
CA GLU A 171 -7.28 22.36 16.05
C GLU A 171 -5.98 22.97 15.52
N GLY A 172 -5.40 22.40 14.45
CA GLY A 172 -4.04 22.74 13.99
C GLY A 172 -3.89 24.16 13.44
N LEU A 173 -4.99 24.79 13.00
CA LEU A 173 -5.00 26.19 12.57
C LEU A 173 -5.25 27.19 13.70
N GLY A 174 -5.54 26.74 14.93
CA GLY A 174 -5.75 27.59 16.10
C GLY A 174 -6.74 28.74 15.88
N GLN A 175 -6.38 29.93 16.36
CA GLN A 175 -7.16 31.18 16.19
C GLN A 175 -7.15 31.69 14.74
N ASP A 176 -6.21 31.20 13.94
CA ASP A 176 -5.99 31.62 12.57
C ASP A 176 -6.97 30.95 11.58
N ARG A 177 -7.80 30.04 12.05
CA ARG A 177 -8.71 29.22 11.26
C ARG A 177 -9.70 30.07 10.45
N SER A 178 -9.65 29.91 9.13
CA SER A 178 -10.59 30.50 8.18
C SER A 178 -10.93 29.49 7.07
N ILE A 179 -12.00 29.76 6.31
CA ILE A 179 -12.40 28.91 5.18
C ILE A 179 -11.27 28.81 4.15
N SER A 180 -10.58 29.93 3.88
CA SER A 180 -9.47 29.97 2.93
C SER A 180 -8.29 29.10 3.39
N LYS A 181 -7.91 29.15 4.67
CA LYS A 181 -6.83 28.30 5.20
C LYS A 181 -7.20 26.82 5.23
N ILE A 182 -8.45 26.48 5.54
CA ILE A 182 -8.93 25.08 5.46
C ILE A 182 -8.90 24.58 4.01
N ALA A 183 -9.38 25.37 3.07
CA ALA A 183 -9.36 25.04 1.65
C ALA A 183 -7.93 24.90 1.13
N ALA A 184 -7.01 25.79 1.54
CA ALA A 184 -5.60 25.69 1.22
C ALA A 184 -5.00 24.38 1.74
N LEU A 185 -5.18 24.05 3.03
CA LEU A 185 -4.67 22.80 3.62
C LEU A 185 -5.22 21.56 2.89
N SER A 186 -6.52 21.55 2.57
CA SER A 186 -7.14 20.45 1.81
C SER A 186 -6.56 20.32 0.40
N ARG A 187 -6.30 21.46 -0.27
CA ARG A 187 -5.71 21.48 -1.61
C ARG A 187 -4.26 20.99 -1.58
N GLU A 188 -3.46 21.43 -0.61
CA GLU A 188 -2.08 20.96 -0.44
C GLU A 188 -2.01 19.46 -0.16
N MET A 189 -2.90 18.94 0.68
CA MET A 189 -2.94 17.49 0.93
C MET A 189 -3.35 16.70 -0.32
N SER A 190 -4.39 17.16 -1.02
CA SER A 190 -4.80 16.54 -2.28
C SER A 190 -3.69 16.60 -3.34
N PHE A 191 -2.92 17.69 -3.39
CA PHE A 191 -1.78 17.83 -4.31
C PHE A 191 -0.66 16.85 -3.99
N PHE A 192 -0.34 16.64 -2.70
CA PHE A 192 0.64 15.63 -2.30
C PHE A 192 0.28 14.24 -2.83
N PHE A 193 -0.95 13.76 -2.59
CA PHE A 193 -1.37 12.41 -3.00
C PHE A 193 -1.58 12.27 -4.51
N SER A 194 -2.01 13.33 -5.20
CA SER A 194 -2.21 13.27 -6.65
C SER A 194 -0.91 13.41 -7.44
N PHE A 195 0.03 14.25 -6.98
CA PHE A 195 1.24 14.57 -7.72
C PHE A 195 2.50 13.98 -7.08
N ILE A 196 2.88 14.39 -5.87
CA ILE A 196 4.15 14.01 -5.23
C ILE A 196 4.23 12.49 -5.00
N PHE A 197 3.17 11.91 -4.44
CA PHE A 197 3.03 10.47 -4.27
C PHE A 197 3.15 9.72 -5.61
N ASN A 198 2.50 10.22 -6.66
CA ASN A 198 2.57 9.62 -7.99
C ASN A 198 3.99 9.68 -8.56
N GLN A 199 4.73 10.78 -8.33
CA GLN A 199 6.14 10.89 -8.74
C GLN A 199 7.05 9.85 -8.06
N VAL A 200 6.79 9.52 -6.80
CA VAL A 200 7.50 8.42 -6.13
C VAL A 200 7.15 7.09 -6.80
N CYS A 201 5.86 6.83 -7.03
CA CYS A 201 5.41 5.58 -7.68
C CYS A 201 5.97 5.43 -9.10
N LEU A 202 6.09 6.51 -9.87
CA LEU A 202 6.63 6.49 -11.24
C LEU A 202 8.08 5.97 -11.32
N ARG A 203 8.88 6.13 -10.26
CA ARG A 203 10.25 5.55 -10.19
C ARG A 203 10.22 4.02 -10.15
N TYR A 204 9.10 3.44 -9.72
CA TYR A 204 8.83 2.01 -9.61
C TYR A 204 7.72 1.57 -10.56
N ARG A 205 7.52 2.30 -11.68
CA ARG A 205 6.41 2.06 -12.62
C ARG A 205 6.36 0.65 -13.23
N GLN A 206 7.41 -0.14 -13.10
CA GLN A 206 7.45 -1.52 -13.61
C GLN A 206 7.01 -2.56 -12.57
N SER A 207 6.89 -2.16 -11.29
CA SER A 207 6.60 -3.07 -10.18
C SER A 207 5.47 -2.59 -9.29
N VAL A 208 4.78 -1.49 -9.65
CA VAL A 208 3.71 -0.87 -8.83
C VAL A 208 2.48 -0.56 -9.67
N TYR A 209 1.33 -0.94 -9.12
CA TYR A 209 0.00 -0.55 -9.57
C TYR A 209 -0.68 0.27 -8.46
N VAL A 210 -0.92 1.56 -8.70
CA VAL A 210 -1.70 2.42 -7.80
C VAL A 210 -3.18 2.15 -8.03
N ILE A 211 -3.89 1.73 -6.98
CA ILE A 211 -5.34 1.50 -7.04
C ILE A 211 -6.09 2.77 -6.69
N TYR A 212 -5.67 3.47 -5.62
CA TYR A 212 -6.12 4.83 -5.34
C TYR A 212 -5.08 5.58 -4.51
N ALA A 213 -5.10 6.91 -4.64
CA ALA A 213 -4.48 7.82 -3.68
C ALA A 213 -5.28 9.13 -3.70
N GLY A 214 -5.72 9.59 -2.53
CA GLY A 214 -6.56 10.78 -2.49
C GLY A 214 -6.89 11.21 -1.08
N GLY A 215 -7.01 12.53 -0.90
CA GLY A 215 -7.33 13.13 0.39
C GLY A 215 -6.20 12.92 1.40
N ASP A 216 -6.20 11.77 2.05
CA ASP A 216 -5.35 11.42 3.19
C ASP A 216 -4.87 9.97 3.21
N ASP A 217 -5.34 9.14 2.28
CA ASP A 217 -4.96 7.74 2.20
C ASP A 217 -4.51 7.33 0.79
N PHE A 218 -3.86 6.18 0.73
CA PHE A 218 -3.44 5.56 -0.52
C PHE A 218 -3.39 4.04 -0.39
N PHE A 219 -3.54 3.39 -1.54
CA PHE A 219 -3.47 1.94 -1.69
C PHE A 219 -2.86 1.57 -3.03
N LEU A 220 -1.80 0.76 -2.98
CA LEU A 220 -1.12 0.25 -4.16
C LEU A 220 -0.78 -1.23 -4.00
N VAL A 221 -0.70 -1.93 -5.13
CA VAL A 221 -0.16 -3.28 -5.28
C VAL A 221 1.25 -3.16 -5.85
N GLY A 222 2.16 -4.02 -5.44
CA GLY A 222 3.47 -4.08 -6.10
C GLY A 222 4.28 -5.31 -5.77
N ALA A 223 5.47 -5.39 -6.39
CA ALA A 223 6.48 -6.39 -6.06
C ALA A 223 6.85 -6.26 -4.58
N TRP A 224 6.71 -7.34 -3.81
CA TRP A 224 6.78 -7.24 -2.35
C TRP A 224 8.12 -6.66 -1.85
N SER A 225 9.21 -6.92 -2.58
CA SER A 225 10.57 -6.47 -2.22
C SER A 225 10.74 -4.96 -2.34
N ASP A 226 9.95 -4.31 -3.20
CA ASP A 226 10.05 -2.87 -3.45
C ASP A 226 9.22 -2.06 -2.46
N LEU A 227 8.11 -2.64 -1.95
CA LEU A 227 7.16 -1.96 -1.07
C LEU A 227 7.80 -1.31 0.17
N PRO A 228 8.75 -1.94 0.90
CA PRO A 228 9.41 -1.30 2.05
C PRO A 228 10.24 -0.06 1.65
N THR A 229 10.79 -0.06 0.45
CA THR A 229 11.55 1.09 -0.08
C THR A 229 10.60 2.20 -0.49
N ILE A 230 9.56 1.87 -1.24
CA ILE A 230 8.51 2.81 -1.68
C ILE A 230 7.84 3.47 -0.47
N ALA A 231 7.46 2.70 0.55
CA ALA A 231 6.85 3.23 1.77
C ALA A 231 7.74 4.26 2.48
N ALA A 232 9.05 3.95 2.61
CA ALA A 232 10.01 4.87 3.21
C ALA A 232 10.23 6.13 2.35
N GLU A 233 10.23 6.00 1.01
CA GLU A 233 10.30 7.15 0.10
C GLU A 233 9.07 8.06 0.25
N ILE A 234 7.86 7.49 0.25
CA ILE A 234 6.61 8.24 0.41
C ILE A 234 6.62 8.99 1.74
N ASN A 235 6.97 8.32 2.84
CA ASN A 235 7.05 8.97 4.15
C ASN A 235 8.09 10.10 4.18
N ARG A 236 9.26 9.90 3.55
CA ARG A 236 10.30 10.94 3.45
C ARG A 236 9.82 12.14 2.65
N GLU A 237 9.19 11.93 1.50
CA GLU A 237 8.62 13.02 0.69
C GLU A 237 7.47 13.72 1.42
N PHE A 238 6.65 12.98 2.18
CA PHE A 238 5.58 13.57 3.00
C PHE A 238 6.14 14.47 4.10
N HIS A 239 7.14 14.00 4.84
CA HIS A 239 7.84 14.81 5.84
C HIS A 239 8.50 16.04 5.21
N ARG A 240 9.11 15.90 4.03
CA ARG A 240 9.68 17.03 3.31
C ARG A 240 8.60 18.04 2.91
N TYR A 241 7.48 17.56 2.37
CA TYR A 241 6.35 18.39 1.95
C TYR A 241 5.71 19.13 3.12
N SER A 242 5.61 18.47 4.28
CA SER A 242 5.07 19.03 5.53
C SER A 242 6.10 19.84 6.34
N SER A 243 7.29 20.11 5.79
CA SER A 243 8.39 20.82 6.47
C SER A 243 8.81 20.17 7.81
N GLY A 244 8.73 18.85 7.91
CA GLY A 244 9.09 18.08 9.11
C GLY A 244 8.14 18.31 10.29
N ASN A 245 6.89 18.71 10.03
CA ASN A 245 5.92 18.97 11.08
C ASN A 245 5.56 17.67 11.83
N PRO A 246 5.87 17.54 13.14
CA PRO A 246 5.64 16.31 13.90
C PRO A 246 4.16 15.98 14.12
N ASN A 247 3.25 16.89 13.77
CA ASN A 247 1.80 16.65 13.83
C ASN A 247 1.21 16.18 12.48
N LEU A 248 2.03 16.16 11.43
CA LEU A 248 1.67 15.68 10.09
C LEU A 248 2.61 14.54 9.73
N THR A 249 2.26 13.35 10.20
CA THR A 249 3.01 12.12 9.96
C THR A 249 2.16 11.13 9.16
N LEU A 250 2.78 10.08 8.66
CA LEU A 250 2.14 9.07 7.82
C LEU A 250 2.41 7.69 8.41
N SER A 251 1.35 6.93 8.65
CA SER A 251 1.47 5.51 9.02
C SER A 251 1.17 4.62 7.83
N CYS A 252 1.88 3.50 7.72
CA CYS A 252 1.79 2.58 6.59
C CYS A 252 1.69 1.12 7.04
N ALA A 253 1.15 0.26 6.20
CA ALA A 253 1.20 -1.18 6.36
C ALA A 253 1.50 -1.87 5.04
N ILE A 254 2.38 -2.87 5.09
CA ILE A 254 2.79 -3.70 3.97
C ILE A 254 2.36 -5.12 4.29
N SER A 255 1.46 -5.67 3.48
CA SER A 255 1.02 -7.05 3.55
C SER A 255 1.42 -7.79 2.28
N ILE A 256 2.11 -8.92 2.43
CA ILE A 256 2.54 -9.78 1.33
C ILE A 256 1.44 -10.82 1.10
N ALA A 257 1.08 -11.09 -0.14
CA ALA A 257 0.12 -12.13 -0.46
C ALA A 257 0.60 -13.51 0.06
N SER A 258 -0.33 -14.37 0.49
CA SER A 258 0.01 -15.72 0.96
C SER A 258 0.25 -16.72 -0.18
N GLY A 259 -0.11 -16.35 -1.41
CA GLY A 259 0.07 -17.15 -2.63
C GLY A 259 -0.19 -16.26 -3.85
N MET A 260 0.21 -16.74 -5.02
CA MET A 260 0.07 -15.97 -6.27
C MET A 260 -1.40 -15.66 -6.59
N THR A 261 -2.26 -16.67 -6.49
CA THR A 261 -3.71 -16.59 -6.75
C THR A 261 -4.53 -16.13 -5.53
N TYR A 262 -3.86 -15.59 -4.51
CA TYR A 262 -4.56 -15.21 -3.28
C TYR A 262 -5.47 -13.98 -3.53
N PRO A 263 -6.71 -13.92 -3.01
CA PRO A 263 -7.61 -12.82 -3.35
C PRO A 263 -7.13 -11.45 -2.85
N LEU A 264 -7.11 -10.44 -3.73
CA LEU A 264 -6.71 -9.07 -3.40
C LEU A 264 -7.42 -8.51 -2.17
N PHE A 265 -8.75 -8.70 -2.08
CA PHE A 265 -9.55 -8.16 -0.97
C PHE A 265 -9.11 -8.70 0.39
N LYS A 266 -8.60 -9.95 0.46
CA LYS A 266 -8.09 -10.53 1.72
C LYS A 266 -6.78 -9.87 2.13
N VAL A 267 -5.86 -9.65 1.17
CA VAL A 267 -4.58 -8.96 1.44
C VAL A 267 -4.83 -7.51 1.84
N ALA A 268 -5.78 -6.84 1.16
CA ALA A 268 -6.23 -5.48 1.46
C ALA A 268 -6.82 -5.37 2.87
N HIS A 269 -7.64 -6.33 3.29
CA HIS A 269 -8.20 -6.40 4.65
C HIS A 269 -7.09 -6.51 5.69
N THR A 270 -6.18 -7.49 5.52
CA THR A 270 -5.05 -7.68 6.44
C THR A 270 -4.16 -6.43 6.52
N ALA A 271 -3.91 -5.75 5.40
CA ALA A 271 -3.15 -4.50 5.41
C ALA A 271 -3.91 -3.38 6.15
N GLY A 272 -5.23 -3.32 6.03
CA GLY A 272 -6.08 -2.40 6.79
C GLY A 272 -6.00 -2.64 8.30
N GLU A 273 -6.16 -3.89 8.74
CA GLU A 273 -6.02 -4.29 10.15
C GLU A 273 -4.62 -3.96 10.68
N GLN A 274 -3.57 -4.27 9.92
CA GLN A 274 -2.19 -3.95 10.29
C GLN A 274 -1.93 -2.45 10.39
N LEU A 275 -2.53 -1.65 9.51
CA LEU A 275 -2.41 -0.19 9.56
C LEU A 275 -3.06 0.37 10.83
N ASP A 276 -4.31 0.00 11.09
CA ASP A 276 -5.10 0.59 12.18
C ASP A 276 -4.75 0.01 13.55
N GLU A 277 -4.46 -1.29 13.64
CA GLU A 277 -4.23 -1.98 14.92
C GLU A 277 -2.75 -2.14 15.28
N GLN A 278 -1.82 -1.92 14.35
CA GLN A 278 -0.38 -2.06 14.63
C GLN A 278 0.40 -0.78 14.32
N ALA A 279 0.32 -0.25 13.09
CA ALA A 279 1.10 0.92 12.70
C ALA A 279 0.62 2.21 13.41
N LYS A 280 -0.68 2.33 13.68
CA LYS A 280 -1.26 3.49 14.37
C LYS A 280 -1.33 3.33 15.91
N THR A 281 -0.39 2.59 16.50
CA THR A 281 -0.34 2.34 17.94
C THR A 281 0.68 3.19 18.69
N THR A 282 0.56 3.19 20.02
CA THR A 282 1.56 3.77 20.93
C THR A 282 2.46 2.67 21.44
N ARG A 283 3.79 2.88 21.39
CA ARG A 283 4.77 1.90 21.86
C ARG A 283 6.05 2.56 22.35
N MET A 284 6.73 1.88 23.27
CA MET A 284 8.02 2.31 23.81
C MET A 284 9.15 1.76 22.94
N VAL A 285 9.94 2.64 22.33
CA VAL A 285 11.10 2.26 21.51
C VAL A 285 12.33 2.94 22.11
N LYS A 286 13.32 2.14 22.53
CA LYS A 286 14.57 2.63 23.15
C LYS A 286 14.33 3.63 24.31
N GLY A 287 13.28 3.44 25.10
CA GLY A 287 12.92 4.30 26.22
C GLY A 287 12.16 5.58 25.84
N VAL A 288 11.82 5.78 24.56
CA VAL A 288 11.03 6.89 24.06
C VAL A 288 9.64 6.40 23.67
N LEU A 289 8.60 7.14 24.06
CA LEU A 289 7.22 6.84 23.69
C LEU A 289 6.98 7.32 22.25
N HIS A 290 6.73 6.38 21.33
CA HIS A 290 6.35 6.67 19.96
C HIS A 290 4.85 6.43 19.77
N HIS A 291 4.20 7.31 19.02
CA HIS A 291 2.78 7.21 18.69
C HIS A 291 2.59 7.45 17.20
N LYS A 292 2.10 6.42 16.48
CA LYS A 292 1.94 6.46 15.02
C LYS A 292 3.28 6.78 14.32
N ASP A 293 3.24 7.39 13.14
CA ASP A 293 4.43 7.63 12.29
C ASP A 293 5.28 6.38 12.13
N SER A 294 4.62 5.30 11.73
CA SER A 294 5.23 3.98 11.75
C SER A 294 4.73 3.12 10.60
N VAL A 295 5.46 2.04 10.34
CA VAL A 295 5.16 1.11 9.27
C VAL A 295 5.05 -0.31 9.83
N CYS A 296 3.93 -0.98 9.56
CA CYS A 296 3.80 -2.40 9.82
C CYS A 296 4.32 -3.20 8.63
N PHE A 297 5.30 -4.07 8.85
CA PHE A 297 5.87 -4.95 7.83
C PHE A 297 6.14 -6.33 8.43
N LEU A 298 5.86 -7.40 7.68
CA LEU A 298 5.98 -8.79 8.16
C LEU A 298 5.22 -9.06 9.47
N GLY A 299 4.08 -8.37 9.65
CA GLY A 299 3.24 -8.48 10.86
C GLY A 299 3.86 -7.86 12.11
N GLN A 300 4.77 -6.90 11.95
CA GLN A 300 5.41 -6.18 13.06
C GLN A 300 5.45 -4.68 12.76
N PRO A 301 5.05 -3.81 13.72
CA PRO A 301 5.25 -2.38 13.59
C PRO A 301 6.72 -2.00 13.78
N PHE A 302 7.19 -1.02 12.99
CA PHE A 302 8.51 -0.40 13.07
C PHE A 302 8.40 1.11 12.95
N THR A 303 9.26 1.85 13.64
CA THR A 303 9.49 3.25 13.33
C THR A 303 10.26 3.27 12.02
N TRP A 304 10.22 4.38 11.30
CA TRP A 304 11.01 4.50 10.06
C TRP A 304 12.51 4.27 10.31
N GLY A 305 13.02 4.67 11.48
CA GLY A 305 14.38 4.38 11.93
C GLY A 305 14.64 2.89 12.22
N GLU A 306 13.74 2.21 12.93
CA GLU A 306 13.86 0.75 13.15
C GLU A 306 13.79 -0.05 11.84
N LEU A 307 12.91 0.34 10.90
CA LEU A 307 12.84 -0.33 9.60
C LEU A 307 14.17 -0.19 8.84
N GLU A 308 14.82 0.96 8.93
CA GLU A 308 16.13 1.19 8.32
C GLU A 308 17.24 0.38 9.02
N GLU A 309 17.22 0.26 10.35
CA GLU A 309 18.14 -0.63 11.08
C GLU A 309 17.96 -2.10 10.63
N VAL A 310 16.71 -2.55 10.53
CA VAL A 310 16.36 -3.89 10.04
C VAL A 310 16.86 -4.09 8.61
N ARG A 311 16.70 -3.09 7.73
CA ARG A 311 17.19 -3.11 6.34
C ARG A 311 18.71 -3.24 6.28
N GLN A 312 19.44 -2.51 7.13
CA GLN A 312 20.91 -2.57 7.18
C GLN A 312 21.39 -3.95 7.62
N VAL A 313 20.80 -4.52 8.68
CA VAL A 313 21.11 -5.89 9.12
C VAL A 313 20.78 -6.91 8.02
N LYS A 314 19.62 -6.78 7.36
CA LYS A 314 19.23 -7.62 6.22
C LYS A 314 20.26 -7.58 5.10
N ASN A 315 20.74 -6.39 4.74
CA ASN A 315 21.73 -6.23 3.67
C ASN A 315 23.08 -6.87 4.03
N LEU A 316 23.52 -6.79 5.29
CA LEU A 316 24.72 -7.50 5.74
C LEU A 316 24.57 -9.02 5.64
N ILE A 317 23.40 -9.57 6.02
CA ILE A 317 23.11 -11.00 5.88
C ILE A 317 23.17 -11.41 4.40
N LYS A 318 22.52 -10.65 3.50
CA LYS A 318 22.56 -10.91 2.06
C LYS A 318 23.97 -10.84 1.49
N LYS A 319 24.73 -9.80 1.83
CA LYS A 319 26.12 -9.62 1.40
C LYS A 319 26.99 -10.80 1.81
N ALA A 320 26.90 -11.22 3.07
CA ALA A 320 27.65 -12.37 3.57
C ALA A 320 27.33 -13.65 2.77
N ILE A 321 26.05 -13.88 2.46
CA ILE A 321 25.60 -15.11 1.78
C ILE A 321 25.89 -15.10 0.27
N GLN A 322 25.51 -14.03 -0.44
CA GLN A 322 25.60 -13.97 -1.91
C GLN A 322 26.99 -13.58 -2.41
N ASN A 323 27.68 -12.67 -1.71
CA ASN A 323 28.92 -12.06 -2.21
C ASN A 323 30.18 -12.60 -1.55
N GLU A 324 30.06 -13.18 -0.35
CA GLU A 324 31.22 -13.57 0.49
C GLU A 324 31.22 -15.06 0.87
N GLY A 325 30.31 -15.85 0.29
CA GLY A 325 30.32 -17.31 0.33
C GLY A 325 29.85 -17.95 1.65
N VAL A 326 29.18 -17.20 2.53
CA VAL A 326 28.61 -17.75 3.77
C VAL A 326 27.35 -18.55 3.46
N ALA A 327 27.17 -19.71 4.10
CA ALA A 327 25.98 -20.55 3.87
C ALA A 327 24.68 -19.90 4.39
N LYS A 328 23.54 -20.23 3.75
CA LYS A 328 22.18 -19.81 4.19
C LYS A 328 21.85 -20.21 5.65
N SER A 329 22.58 -21.17 6.23
CA SER A 329 22.46 -21.56 7.64
C SER A 329 22.70 -20.40 8.62
N LEU A 330 23.36 -19.31 8.20
CA LEU A 330 23.45 -18.07 8.98
C LEU A 330 22.08 -17.55 9.42
N ILE A 331 21.07 -17.61 8.54
CA ILE A 331 19.70 -17.17 8.84
C ILE A 331 19.10 -18.05 9.95
N PHE A 332 19.29 -19.37 9.85
CA PHE A 332 18.82 -20.32 10.85
C PHE A 332 19.47 -20.08 12.22
N LEU A 333 20.76 -19.76 12.25
CA LEU A 333 21.48 -19.40 13.49
C LEU A 333 20.87 -18.17 14.17
N ILE A 334 20.56 -17.12 13.41
CA ILE A 334 19.91 -15.90 13.94
C ILE A 334 18.50 -16.23 14.47
N ASN A 335 17.72 -16.99 13.71
CA ASN A 335 16.37 -17.40 14.12
C ASN A 335 16.38 -18.25 15.40
N THR A 336 17.33 -19.17 15.53
CA THR A 336 17.49 -20.01 16.72
C THR A 336 17.90 -19.17 17.93
N ALA A 337 18.85 -18.25 17.76
CA ALA A 337 19.26 -17.35 18.84
C ALA A 337 18.10 -16.47 19.33
N TYR A 338 17.27 -15.95 18.42
CA TYR A 338 16.07 -15.20 18.78
C TYR A 338 15.06 -16.06 19.56
N ALA A 339 14.80 -17.30 19.10
CA ALA A 339 13.89 -18.21 19.78
C ALA A 339 14.37 -18.60 21.18
N GLU A 340 15.67 -18.91 21.34
CA GLU A 340 16.28 -19.20 22.63
C GLU A 340 16.19 -17.99 23.58
N GLN A 341 16.43 -16.77 23.09
CA GLN A 341 16.28 -15.55 23.88
C GLN A 341 14.83 -15.32 24.34
N ARG A 342 13.84 -15.55 23.47
CA ARG A 342 12.41 -15.47 23.85
C ARG A 342 12.06 -16.47 24.94
N GLN A 343 12.58 -17.69 24.88
CA GLN A 343 12.39 -18.70 25.91
C GLN A 343 13.07 -18.31 27.24
N TYR A 344 14.25 -17.70 27.18
CA TYR A 344 14.90 -17.11 28.35
C TYR A 344 14.06 -15.98 28.98
N GLN A 345 13.54 -15.05 28.17
CA GLN A 345 12.65 -13.97 28.65
C GLN A 345 11.34 -14.48 29.27
N GLN A 346 10.89 -15.68 28.85
CA GLN A 346 9.74 -16.38 29.44
C GLN A 346 10.10 -17.22 30.67
N GLY A 347 11.35 -17.19 31.14
CA GLY A 347 11.82 -17.96 32.30
C GLY A 347 12.00 -19.45 32.05
N ARG A 348 11.91 -19.93 30.80
CA ARG A 348 12.10 -21.36 30.47
C ARG A 348 13.55 -21.82 30.53
N TYR A 349 14.48 -20.88 30.39
CA TYR A 349 15.91 -21.13 30.53
C TYR A 349 16.53 -20.22 31.57
N PRO A 350 17.54 -20.70 32.32
CA PRO A 350 18.19 -19.90 33.36
C PRO A 350 19.18 -18.87 32.78
N ILE A 351 19.66 -19.08 31.55
CA ILE A 351 20.73 -18.26 30.94
C ILE A 351 20.38 -17.99 29.47
N ASN A 352 20.61 -16.76 29.02
CA ASN A 352 20.54 -16.42 27.60
C ASN A 352 21.74 -17.03 26.85
N ARG A 353 21.47 -17.87 25.85
CA ARG A 353 22.48 -18.63 25.10
C ARG A 353 23.05 -17.90 23.89
N ILE A 354 22.98 -16.57 23.91
CA ILE A 354 23.45 -15.70 22.82
C ILE A 354 24.93 -15.94 22.43
N TRP A 355 25.76 -16.39 23.38
CA TRP A 355 27.15 -16.79 23.15
C TRP A 355 27.32 -17.85 22.04
N ARG A 356 26.30 -18.69 21.80
CA ARG A 356 26.30 -19.66 20.69
C ARG A 356 26.30 -18.97 19.34
N LEU A 357 25.53 -17.90 19.19
CA LEU A 357 25.50 -17.09 17.98
C LEU A 357 26.84 -16.38 17.78
N VAL A 358 27.36 -15.72 18.83
CA VAL A 358 28.66 -15.03 18.78
C VAL A 358 29.79 -15.98 18.39
N TYR A 359 29.83 -17.17 19.01
CA TYR A 359 30.80 -18.21 18.67
C TYR A 359 30.65 -18.68 17.22
N ALA A 360 29.42 -18.89 16.75
CA ALA A 360 29.16 -19.31 15.37
C ALA A 360 29.60 -18.24 14.36
N LEU A 361 29.31 -16.95 14.61
CA LEU A 361 29.75 -15.84 13.77
C LEU A 361 31.28 -15.74 13.72
N THR A 362 31.94 -15.88 14.86
CA THR A 362 33.42 -15.88 14.95
C THR A 362 34.02 -17.03 14.13
N ARG A 363 33.44 -18.23 14.21
CA ARG A 363 33.86 -19.40 13.44
C ARG A 363 33.63 -19.22 11.93
N LEU A 364 32.52 -18.61 11.54
CA LEU A 364 32.24 -18.27 10.15
C LEU A 364 33.25 -17.24 9.62
N ALA A 365 33.57 -16.20 10.40
CA ALA A 365 34.56 -15.20 10.04
C ALA A 365 35.97 -15.79 9.86
N ALA A 366 36.36 -16.75 10.69
CA ALA A 366 37.64 -17.45 10.55
C ALA A 366 37.69 -18.37 9.31
N ARG A 367 36.56 -18.97 8.91
CA ARG A 367 36.46 -19.83 7.72
C ARG A 367 36.35 -19.05 6.42
N HIS A 368 35.66 -17.92 6.46
CA HIS A 368 35.39 -17.06 5.31
C HIS A 368 36.10 -15.72 5.51
N GLY A 369 37.40 -15.67 5.18
CA GLY A 369 38.21 -14.45 5.37
C GLY A 369 37.63 -13.22 4.67
N GLN A 370 36.99 -13.39 3.51
CA GLN A 370 36.31 -12.32 2.78
C GLN A 370 35.09 -11.77 3.54
N ALA A 371 34.39 -12.61 4.31
CA ALA A 371 33.21 -12.24 5.08
C ALA A 371 33.52 -11.71 6.49
N ALA A 372 34.79 -11.74 6.92
CA ALA A 372 35.15 -11.49 8.31
C ALA A 372 34.72 -10.10 8.80
N ASN A 373 34.86 -9.05 7.97
CA ASN A 373 34.43 -7.70 8.32
C ASN A 373 32.91 -7.57 8.37
N THR A 374 32.21 -8.13 7.38
CA THR A 374 30.74 -8.13 7.31
C THR A 374 30.13 -8.87 8.51
N LEU A 375 30.70 -10.01 8.90
CA LEU A 375 30.22 -10.81 10.04
C LEU A 375 30.48 -10.11 11.38
N LYS A 376 31.62 -9.41 11.54
CA LYS A 376 31.88 -8.57 12.72
C LYS A 376 30.91 -7.39 12.82
N GLU A 377 30.63 -6.72 11.69
CA GLU A 377 29.63 -5.66 11.66
C GLU A 377 28.23 -6.21 11.99
N LEU A 378 27.87 -7.35 11.40
CA LEU A 378 26.61 -8.03 11.66
C LEU A 378 26.46 -8.38 13.15
N GLU A 379 27.50 -8.93 13.79
CA GLU A 379 27.53 -9.18 15.23
C GLU A 379 27.24 -7.90 16.02
N SER A 380 27.95 -6.81 15.71
CA SER A 380 27.80 -5.53 16.42
C SER A 380 26.39 -4.93 16.33
N ARG A 381 25.68 -5.15 15.21
CA ARG A 381 24.31 -4.66 14.99
C ARG A 381 23.24 -5.61 15.50
N LEU A 382 23.51 -6.91 15.54
CA LEU A 382 22.59 -7.91 16.09
C LEU A 382 22.54 -7.88 17.62
N LEU A 383 23.56 -7.35 18.29
CA LEU A 383 23.65 -7.33 19.74
C LEU A 383 23.34 -5.93 20.28
N THR A 384 22.38 -5.81 21.20
CA THR A 384 22.14 -4.57 21.96
C THR A 384 23.03 -4.46 23.19
N SER A 385 23.49 -5.61 23.70
CA SER A 385 24.52 -5.75 24.72
C SER A 385 25.27 -7.07 24.48
N GLN A 386 26.35 -7.32 25.20
CA GLN A 386 27.06 -8.62 25.14
C GLN A 386 26.17 -9.83 25.50
N THR A 387 24.97 -9.59 26.03
CA THR A 387 24.06 -10.62 26.54
C THR A 387 22.70 -10.66 25.85
N MET A 388 22.37 -9.71 24.97
CA MET A 388 21.03 -9.59 24.37
C MET A 388 21.09 -9.30 22.87
N LEU A 389 20.24 -10.02 22.14
CA LEU A 389 19.94 -9.82 20.73
C LEU A 389 18.98 -8.63 20.57
N TYR A 390 19.20 -7.85 19.52
CA TYR A 390 18.30 -6.82 19.04
C TYR A 390 16.92 -7.39 18.74
N ALA A 391 15.88 -6.71 19.23
CA ALA A 391 14.49 -7.21 19.17
C ALA A 391 14.02 -7.48 17.74
N ASN A 392 14.49 -6.68 16.77
CA ASN A 392 14.04 -6.79 15.38
C ASN A 392 14.96 -7.65 14.48
N SER A 393 15.96 -8.32 15.06
CA SER A 393 16.89 -9.23 14.35
C SER A 393 16.17 -10.35 13.58
N LEU A 394 15.10 -10.92 14.15
CA LEU A 394 14.26 -11.92 13.49
C LEU A 394 13.69 -11.39 12.17
N TYR A 395 13.24 -10.15 12.13
CA TYR A 395 12.61 -9.57 10.94
C TYR A 395 13.65 -9.24 9.87
N ALA A 396 14.87 -8.86 10.27
CA ALA A 396 15.98 -8.74 9.33
C ALA A 396 16.34 -10.09 8.70
N ALA A 397 16.38 -11.16 9.49
CA ALA A 397 16.63 -12.51 9.03
C ALA A 397 15.51 -13.03 8.11
N ARG A 398 14.24 -12.82 8.47
CA ARG A 398 13.07 -13.18 7.64
C ARG A 398 13.05 -12.41 6.32
N TRP A 399 13.34 -11.12 6.34
CA TRP A 399 13.42 -10.30 5.13
C TRP A 399 14.57 -10.79 4.24
N ALA A 400 15.76 -11.04 4.81
CA ALA A 400 16.88 -11.63 4.06
C ALA A 400 16.50 -12.99 3.46
N GLU A 401 15.87 -13.87 4.23
CA GLU A 401 15.41 -15.18 3.77
C GLU A 401 14.51 -15.07 2.54
N LYS A 402 13.49 -14.20 2.61
CA LYS A 402 12.57 -13.97 1.49
C LYS A 402 13.26 -13.41 0.25
N GLU A 403 14.22 -12.49 0.41
CA GLU A 403 14.99 -11.95 -0.74
C GLU A 403 16.03 -12.95 -1.30
N LEU A 404 16.38 -14.00 -0.55
CA LEU A 404 17.39 -15.00 -0.93
C LEU A 404 16.80 -16.32 -1.44
N ARG A 405 15.48 -16.50 -1.36
CA ARG A 405 14.79 -17.62 -1.99
C ARG A 405 14.81 -17.44 -3.50
N THR A 406 15.28 -18.46 -4.20
CA THR A 406 15.25 -18.55 -5.66
C THR A 406 14.24 -19.62 -6.07
N ARG A 407 13.57 -19.46 -7.22
CA ARG A 407 12.63 -20.48 -7.74
C ARG A 407 13.26 -21.89 -7.66
N GLY A 408 12.66 -22.79 -6.88
CA GLY A 408 13.07 -24.19 -6.80
C GLY A 408 13.34 -24.77 -5.40
N ASP A 409 13.27 -23.97 -4.32
CA ASP A 409 13.31 -24.45 -2.93
C ASP A 409 11.89 -24.59 -2.33
#